data_AF-A0A8B8DPA1-F1
#
_entry.id   AF-A0A8B8DPA1-F1
#
_cell.length_a   1.000
_cell.length_b   1.000
_cell.length_c   1.000
_cell.angle_alpha   90.00
_cell.angle_beta   90.00
_cell.angle_gamma   90.00
#
_symmetry.space_group_name_H-M   'P 1'
#
loop_
_entity.id
_entity.type
_entity.pdbx_description
1 polymer ?
#
loop_
_entity_poly.entity_id
_entity_poly.type
_entity_poly.pdbx_seq_one_letter_code
_entity_poly.pdbx_strand_id
1 'polypeptide(L)'
;MLLPEMDPREKATLKNCLNCFLEDLDPSLTFLTQMVCSGVITDDQKDRIEKQTTRQDKVITLLEILPRRGPRAFRKFVGILRADYSWISEKLEQEYQVQDFTMRIENALEQRAKKMGEVIKDRDYINRLITEAVVPLMMEECGTSVSSGAVGSGFDAPLKDIINDHLIPLLSGNNGRRTHLDSMHSGMLLDKVVDIIQDLKEKCCKTLSLSDVTEFHSSLPILIETRLQELRDIISAMKKENKKIKKAEEKLIAENQKLKSDLVTQRVEVKKGKTDSLKQSAEIKKLKDQVQKTKSDNDKLKQELASLREQMSKAGMDLQISSDFT
;
A
#
# COMPACT_ATOMS: atom_id res chain seq x y z
N MET A 1 -28.17 50.11 -3.78
CA MET A 1 -27.20 49.18 -3.19
C MET A 1 -26.97 48.08 -4.19
N LEU A 2 -25.78 48.00 -4.79
CA LEU A 2 -25.41 46.83 -5.62
C LEU A 2 -25.36 45.64 -4.65
N LEU A 3 -26.27 44.68 -4.82
CA LEU A 3 -26.19 43.42 -4.08
C LEU A 3 -24.82 42.81 -4.37
N PRO A 4 -24.06 42.35 -3.37
CA PRO A 4 -22.75 41.76 -3.60
C PRO A 4 -22.91 40.60 -4.56
N GLU A 5 -22.23 40.66 -5.71
CA GLU A 5 -22.25 39.58 -6.69
C GLU A 5 -21.47 38.36 -6.18
N MET A 6 -21.67 37.22 -6.82
CA MET A 6 -20.92 35.99 -6.58
C MET A 6 -19.40 36.20 -6.73
N ASP A 7 -18.61 35.48 -5.94
CA ASP A 7 -17.15 35.58 -5.94
C ASP A 7 -16.57 35.23 -7.33
N PRO A 8 -15.53 35.93 -7.81
CA PRO A 8 -14.94 35.66 -9.12
C PRO A 8 -14.50 34.20 -9.32
N ARG A 9 -14.00 33.53 -8.26
CA ARG A 9 -13.63 32.10 -8.31
C ARG A 9 -14.84 31.23 -8.53
N GLU A 10 -15.92 31.47 -7.79
CA GLU A 10 -17.18 30.74 -7.92
C GLU A 10 -17.77 30.92 -9.33
N LYS A 11 -17.68 32.14 -9.90
CA LYS A 11 -18.09 32.42 -11.29
C LYS A 11 -17.24 31.66 -12.31
N ALA A 12 -15.93 31.64 -12.14
CA ALA A 12 -15.01 30.88 -13.00
C ALA A 12 -15.28 29.37 -12.92
N THR A 13 -15.52 28.84 -11.72
CA THR A 13 -15.91 27.45 -11.49
C THR A 13 -17.18 27.07 -12.24
N LEU A 14 -18.24 27.87 -12.14
CA LEU A 14 -19.49 27.60 -12.88
C LEU A 14 -19.27 27.57 -14.40
N LYS A 15 -18.43 28.48 -14.91
CA LYS A 15 -18.09 28.56 -16.33
C LYS A 15 -17.29 27.33 -16.80
N ASN A 16 -16.31 26.90 -16.01
CA ASN A 16 -15.45 25.76 -16.36
C ASN A 16 -16.20 24.42 -16.27
N CYS A 17 -17.21 24.33 -15.40
CA CYS A 17 -18.06 23.14 -15.28
C CYS A 17 -19.29 23.17 -16.21
N LEU A 18 -19.41 24.13 -17.14
CA LEU A 18 -20.56 24.28 -18.03
C LEU A 18 -20.95 22.97 -18.73
N ASN A 19 -19.96 22.24 -19.26
CA ASN A 19 -20.21 21.00 -19.99
C ASN A 19 -20.86 19.93 -19.10
N CYS A 20 -20.41 19.80 -17.85
CA CYS A 20 -20.99 18.86 -16.88
C CYS A 20 -22.48 19.14 -16.64
N PHE A 21 -22.86 20.41 -16.62
CA PHE A 21 -24.27 20.77 -16.48
C PHE A 21 -25.08 20.49 -17.76
N LEU A 22 -24.53 20.78 -18.94
CA LEU A 22 -25.23 20.58 -20.21
C LEU A 22 -25.51 19.09 -20.49
N GLU A 23 -24.59 18.22 -20.09
CA GLU A 23 -24.70 16.77 -20.27
C GLU A 23 -25.83 16.19 -19.42
N ASP A 24 -25.87 16.53 -18.12
CA ASP A 24 -26.59 15.71 -17.15
C ASP A 24 -27.51 16.46 -16.18
N LEU A 25 -27.42 17.80 -16.09
CA LEU A 25 -28.35 18.55 -15.25
C LEU A 25 -29.72 18.62 -15.94
N ASP A 26 -30.77 18.21 -15.22
CA ASP A 26 -32.15 18.46 -15.62
C ASP A 26 -32.79 19.49 -14.67
N PRO A 27 -33.02 20.74 -15.10
CA PRO A 27 -33.68 21.77 -14.31
C PRO A 27 -35.19 21.51 -14.18
N SER A 28 -35.55 20.39 -13.55
CA SER A 28 -36.93 19.99 -13.31
C SER A 28 -37.67 21.00 -12.41
N LEU A 29 -39.00 21.01 -12.49
CA LEU A 29 -39.85 21.85 -11.63
C LEU A 29 -39.54 21.65 -10.14
N THR A 30 -39.31 20.42 -9.71
CA THR A 30 -38.95 20.08 -8.34
C THR A 30 -37.61 20.70 -7.95
N PHE A 31 -36.59 20.52 -8.80
CA PHE A 31 -35.26 21.08 -8.59
C PHE A 31 -35.30 22.62 -8.51
N LEU A 32 -35.95 23.28 -9.47
CA LEU A 32 -36.09 24.74 -9.48
C LEU A 32 -36.88 25.26 -8.27
N THR A 33 -37.89 24.52 -7.81
CA THR A 33 -38.65 24.88 -6.60
C THR A 33 -37.76 24.81 -5.35
N GLN A 34 -36.88 23.82 -5.23
CA GLN A 34 -35.89 23.78 -4.16
C GLN A 34 -34.90 24.97 -4.22
N MET A 35 -34.52 25.40 -5.43
CA MET A 35 -33.68 26.59 -5.63
C MET A 35 -34.38 27.89 -5.23
N VAL A 36 -35.69 27.99 -5.43
CA VAL A 36 -36.48 29.13 -4.92
C VAL A 36 -36.57 29.08 -3.39
N CYS A 37 -36.94 27.95 -2.81
CA CYS A 37 -37.07 27.79 -1.35
C CYS A 37 -35.77 28.07 -0.59
N SER A 38 -34.62 27.69 -1.17
CA SER A 38 -33.30 27.99 -0.62
C SER A 38 -32.85 29.44 -0.86
N GLY A 39 -33.58 30.21 -1.67
CA GLY A 39 -33.29 31.60 -2.01
C GLY A 39 -32.13 31.75 -3.00
N VAL A 40 -31.80 30.71 -3.76
CA VAL A 40 -30.77 30.77 -4.81
C VAL A 40 -31.29 31.57 -6.01
N ILE A 41 -32.53 31.34 -6.42
CA ILE A 41 -33.25 32.08 -7.48
C ILE A 41 -34.60 32.61 -6.96
N THR A 42 -35.23 33.52 -7.71
CA THR A 42 -36.61 33.99 -7.43
C THR A 42 -37.64 33.24 -8.26
N ASP A 43 -38.92 33.34 -7.92
CA ASP A 43 -40.01 32.77 -8.72
C ASP A 43 -40.00 33.30 -10.17
N ASP A 44 -39.80 34.60 -10.38
CA ASP A 44 -39.68 35.17 -11.74
C ASP A 44 -38.53 34.54 -12.55
N GLN A 45 -37.43 34.18 -11.88
CA GLN A 45 -36.27 33.55 -12.51
C GLN A 45 -36.54 32.08 -12.82
N LYS A 46 -37.22 31.38 -11.91
CA LYS A 46 -37.73 30.02 -12.14
C LYS A 46 -38.63 30.01 -13.38
N ASP A 47 -39.61 30.90 -13.46
CA ASP A 47 -40.51 31.01 -14.62
C ASP A 47 -39.76 31.29 -15.92
N ARG A 48 -38.73 32.15 -15.87
CA ARG A 48 -37.87 32.43 -17.04
C ARG A 48 -37.11 31.18 -17.50
N ILE A 49 -36.61 30.36 -16.57
CA ILE A 49 -35.95 29.10 -16.88
C ILE A 49 -36.97 28.11 -17.45
N GLU A 50 -38.14 27.95 -16.83
CA GLU A 50 -39.16 26.99 -17.26
C GLU A 50 -39.70 27.26 -18.67
N LYS A 51 -39.75 28.53 -19.08
CA LYS A 51 -40.14 28.94 -20.44
C LYS A 51 -39.18 28.50 -21.54
N GLN A 52 -37.95 28.10 -21.21
CA GLN A 52 -37.00 27.61 -22.21
C GLN A 52 -37.47 26.25 -22.77
N THR A 53 -37.28 26.07 -24.08
CA THR A 53 -37.79 24.91 -24.82
C THR A 53 -36.97 23.66 -24.60
N THR A 54 -35.64 23.78 -24.57
CA THR A 54 -34.73 22.63 -24.43
C THR A 54 -34.13 22.54 -23.04
N ARG A 55 -33.75 21.32 -22.61
CA ARG A 55 -33.03 21.11 -21.34
C ARG A 55 -31.74 21.95 -21.28
N GLN A 56 -31.02 22.02 -22.38
CA GLN A 56 -29.77 22.78 -22.48
C GLN A 56 -30.00 24.28 -22.32
N ASP A 57 -31.03 24.85 -22.98
CA ASP A 57 -31.36 26.27 -22.83
C ASP A 57 -31.79 26.61 -21.39
N LYS A 58 -32.48 25.68 -20.70
CA LYS A 58 -32.79 25.82 -19.27
C LYS A 58 -31.52 25.90 -18.42
N VAL A 59 -30.57 25.00 -18.66
CA VAL A 59 -29.28 24.96 -17.96
C VAL A 59 -28.47 26.24 -18.23
N ILE A 60 -28.37 26.66 -19.49
CA ILE A 60 -27.68 27.90 -19.87
C ILE A 60 -28.31 29.09 -19.17
N THR A 61 -29.63 29.23 -19.24
CA THR A 61 -30.36 30.34 -18.59
C THR A 61 -30.14 30.34 -17.08
N LEU A 62 -30.13 29.16 -16.45
CA LEU A 62 -29.84 29.03 -15.02
C LEU A 62 -28.41 29.53 -14.69
N LEU A 63 -27.41 29.10 -15.46
CA LEU A 63 -26.01 29.48 -15.28
C LEU A 63 -25.71 30.94 -15.67
N GLU A 64 -26.56 31.58 -16.48
CA GLU A 64 -26.50 33.04 -16.69
C GLU A 64 -27.02 33.83 -15.48
N ILE A 65 -28.03 33.28 -14.80
CA ILE A 65 -28.68 33.93 -13.65
C ILE A 65 -27.80 33.81 -12.41
N LEU A 66 -27.25 32.62 -12.15
CA LEU A 66 -26.52 32.28 -10.93
C LEU A 66 -25.37 33.26 -10.57
N PRO A 67 -24.45 33.64 -11.49
CA PRO A 67 -23.35 34.56 -11.21
C PRO A 67 -23.75 35.95 -10.69
N ARG A 68 -24.97 36.39 -11.02
CA ARG A 68 -25.51 37.70 -10.61
C ARG A 68 -26.21 37.65 -9.25
N ARG A 69 -26.26 36.47 -8.63
CA ARG A 69 -26.86 36.26 -7.32
C ARG A 69 -25.87 36.60 -6.21
N GLY A 70 -26.39 36.68 -4.99
CA GLY A 70 -25.63 37.03 -3.80
C GLY A 70 -24.47 36.06 -3.49
N PRO A 71 -23.55 36.43 -2.58
CA PRO A 71 -22.33 35.68 -2.26
C PRO A 71 -22.57 34.31 -1.61
N ARG A 72 -23.83 33.96 -1.33
CA ARG A 72 -24.23 32.66 -0.76
C ARG A 72 -24.86 31.73 -1.81
N ALA A 73 -25.11 32.23 -3.02
CA ALA A 73 -25.85 31.50 -4.04
C ALA A 73 -25.09 30.25 -4.51
N PHE A 74 -23.77 30.35 -4.70
CA PHE A 74 -22.94 29.23 -5.14
C PHE A 74 -23.00 28.07 -4.14
N ARG A 75 -22.67 28.32 -2.87
CA ARG A 75 -22.68 27.28 -1.83
C ARG A 75 -24.04 26.62 -1.65
N LYS A 76 -25.12 27.41 -1.69
CA LYS A 76 -26.47 26.87 -1.61
C LYS A 76 -26.82 26.03 -2.84
N PHE A 77 -26.44 26.47 -4.04
CA PHE A 77 -26.63 25.73 -5.28
C PHE A 77 -25.90 24.38 -5.25
N VAL A 78 -24.63 24.36 -4.85
CA VAL A 78 -23.84 23.14 -4.63
C VAL A 78 -24.53 22.22 -3.61
N GLY A 79 -25.04 22.79 -2.51
CA GLY A 79 -25.80 22.03 -1.51
C GLY A 79 -27.08 21.36 -2.04
N ILE A 80 -27.77 22.00 -2.99
CA ILE A 80 -28.96 21.42 -3.65
C ILE A 80 -28.55 20.31 -4.60
N LEU A 81 -27.50 20.54 -5.40
CA LEU A 81 -26.96 19.53 -6.32
C LEU A 81 -26.53 18.26 -5.58
N ARG A 82 -26.05 18.36 -4.34
CA ARG A 82 -25.58 17.20 -3.57
C ARG A 82 -26.63 16.09 -3.40
N ALA A 83 -27.92 16.40 -3.44
CA ALA A 83 -28.99 15.41 -3.28
C ALA A 83 -29.14 14.51 -4.51
N ASP A 84 -29.31 15.11 -5.69
CA ASP A 84 -29.68 14.39 -6.93
C ASP A 84 -28.55 14.34 -7.98
N TYR A 85 -27.53 15.20 -7.82
CA TYR A 85 -26.41 15.42 -8.74
C TYR A 85 -25.09 15.49 -7.98
N SER A 86 -24.86 14.53 -7.07
CA SER A 86 -23.70 14.51 -6.17
C SER A 86 -22.36 14.65 -6.91
N TRP A 87 -22.21 14.01 -8.07
CA TRP A 87 -20.99 14.08 -8.86
C TRP A 87 -20.77 15.49 -9.47
N ILE A 88 -21.83 16.22 -9.86
CA ILE A 88 -21.71 17.62 -10.33
C ILE A 88 -21.29 18.50 -9.15
N SER A 89 -21.90 18.29 -7.98
CA SER A 89 -21.53 18.99 -6.75
C SER A 89 -20.05 18.76 -6.41
N GLU A 90 -19.58 17.53 -6.44
CA GLU A 90 -18.18 17.18 -6.18
C GLU A 90 -17.24 17.81 -7.22
N LYS A 91 -17.62 17.77 -8.51
CA LYS A 91 -16.84 18.39 -9.59
C LYS A 91 -16.70 19.90 -9.41
N LEU A 92 -17.78 20.58 -9.01
CA LEU A 92 -17.76 22.01 -8.70
C LEU A 92 -16.87 22.33 -7.50
N GLU A 93 -16.90 21.51 -6.45
CA GLU A 93 -16.05 21.70 -5.28
C GLU A 93 -14.57 21.52 -5.64
N GLN A 94 -14.23 20.51 -6.46
CA GLN A 94 -12.87 20.31 -6.97
C GLN A 94 -12.40 21.48 -7.82
N GLU A 95 -13.21 21.93 -8.78
CA GLU A 95 -12.87 23.06 -9.64
C GLU A 95 -12.76 24.36 -8.82
N TYR A 96 -13.59 24.54 -7.80
CA TYR A 96 -13.45 25.67 -6.87
C TYR A 96 -12.12 25.66 -6.12
N GLN A 97 -11.62 24.49 -5.70
CA GLN A 97 -10.27 24.40 -5.10
C GLN A 97 -9.19 24.82 -6.09
N VAL A 98 -9.32 24.43 -7.37
CA VAL A 98 -8.36 24.85 -8.41
C VAL A 98 -8.38 26.37 -8.60
N GLN A 99 -9.56 26.98 -8.67
CA GLN A 99 -9.70 28.43 -8.81
C GLN A 99 -9.19 29.17 -7.56
N ASP A 100 -9.46 28.64 -6.36
CA ASP A 100 -8.96 29.21 -5.11
C ASP A 100 -7.44 29.17 -5.03
N PHE A 101 -6.85 28.02 -5.37
CA PHE A 101 -5.40 27.85 -5.43
C PHE A 101 -4.75 28.78 -6.45
N THR A 102 -5.33 28.87 -7.65
CA THR A 102 -4.88 29.78 -8.71
C THR A 102 -4.87 31.23 -8.22
N MET A 103 -5.96 31.68 -7.59
CA MET A 103 -6.06 33.04 -7.07
C MET A 103 -5.07 33.30 -5.91
N ARG A 104 -4.80 32.31 -5.05
CA ARG A 104 -3.77 32.41 -3.99
C ARG A 104 -2.39 32.61 -4.60
N ILE A 105 -2.06 31.86 -5.66
CA ILE A 105 -0.82 32.05 -6.42
C ILE A 105 -0.80 33.46 -7.01
N GLU A 106 -1.81 33.87 -7.78
CA GLU A 106 -1.86 35.19 -8.41
C GLU A 106 -1.68 36.33 -7.40
N ASN A 107 -2.35 36.25 -6.25
CA ASN A 107 -2.16 37.24 -5.18
C ASN A 107 -0.73 37.19 -4.61
N ALA A 108 -0.17 36.01 -4.35
CA ALA A 108 1.22 35.89 -3.90
C ALA A 108 2.21 36.49 -4.92
N LEU A 109 1.96 36.29 -6.21
CA LEU A 109 2.73 36.87 -7.31
C LEU A 109 2.60 38.40 -7.32
N GLU A 110 1.39 38.93 -7.22
CA GLU A 110 1.13 40.37 -7.16
C GLU A 110 1.81 41.02 -5.96
N GLN A 111 1.70 40.43 -4.77
CA GLN A 111 2.32 40.97 -3.56
C GLN A 111 3.84 40.98 -3.70
N ARG A 112 4.43 39.96 -4.31
CA ARG A 112 5.87 39.90 -4.56
C ARG A 112 6.31 40.93 -5.60
N ALA A 113 5.54 41.10 -6.68
CA ALA A 113 5.77 42.14 -7.68
C ALA A 113 5.70 43.55 -7.06
N LYS A 114 4.70 43.80 -6.20
CA LYS A 114 4.57 45.07 -5.45
C LYS A 114 5.77 45.34 -4.53
N LYS A 115 6.31 44.30 -3.87
CA LYS A 115 7.47 44.43 -2.97
C LYS A 115 8.80 44.65 -3.70
N MET A 116 8.99 44.00 -4.85
CA MET A 116 10.26 44.01 -5.58
C MET A 116 10.34 45.12 -6.66
N GLY A 117 9.25 45.86 -6.88
CA GLY A 117 9.10 46.80 -7.99
C GLY A 117 8.89 46.08 -9.33
N GLU A 118 8.53 46.84 -10.38
CA GLU A 118 8.37 46.33 -11.76
C GLU A 118 9.69 45.82 -12.35
N VAL A 119 10.16 44.65 -11.88
CA VAL A 119 11.31 43.96 -12.48
C VAL A 119 10.92 42.51 -12.74
N ILE A 120 9.97 42.31 -13.64
CA ILE A 120 9.76 41.01 -14.29
C ILE A 120 10.73 40.92 -15.46
N LYS A 121 12.02 40.60 -15.23
CA LYS A 121 12.99 40.52 -16.36
C LYS A 121 14.04 39.41 -16.34
N ASP A 122 14.13 38.51 -15.35
CA ASP A 122 15.20 37.51 -15.36
C ASP A 122 14.83 36.11 -14.83
N ARG A 123 15.53 35.09 -15.35
CA ARG A 123 15.43 33.66 -14.98
C ARG A 123 15.59 33.45 -13.47
N ASP A 124 16.48 34.19 -12.83
CA ASP A 124 16.73 34.12 -11.39
C ASP A 124 15.58 34.69 -10.54
N TYR A 125 14.79 35.61 -11.11
CA TYR A 125 13.58 36.10 -10.46
C TYR A 125 12.46 35.06 -10.55
N ILE A 126 12.27 34.46 -11.73
CA ILE A 126 11.29 33.38 -11.95
C ILE A 126 11.59 32.19 -11.05
N ASN A 127 12.86 31.76 -10.97
CA ASN A 127 13.29 30.68 -10.08
C ASN A 127 13.01 31.01 -8.61
N ARG A 128 13.40 32.20 -8.13
CA ARG A 128 13.10 32.62 -6.75
C ARG A 128 11.61 32.72 -6.47
N LEU A 129 10.83 33.17 -7.44
CA LEU A 129 9.38 33.30 -7.35
C LEU A 129 8.70 31.92 -7.27
N ILE A 130 9.14 30.96 -8.06
CA ILE A 130 8.68 29.57 -7.97
C ILE A 130 9.08 28.99 -6.61
N THR A 131 10.37 29.06 -6.24
CA THR A 131 10.89 28.45 -5.01
C THR A 131 10.34 29.07 -3.73
N GLU A 132 10.12 30.39 -3.69
CA GLU A 132 9.76 31.09 -2.44
C GLU A 132 8.27 31.45 -2.32
N ALA A 133 7.50 31.43 -3.42
CA ALA A 133 6.06 31.75 -3.38
C ALA A 133 5.20 30.57 -3.82
N VAL A 134 5.50 29.96 -4.97
CA VAL A 134 4.67 28.88 -5.52
C VAL A 134 4.90 27.56 -4.78
N VAL A 135 6.15 27.18 -4.54
CA VAL A 135 6.51 25.93 -3.85
C VAL A 135 5.92 25.86 -2.45
N PRO A 136 6.02 26.88 -1.56
CA PRO A 136 5.40 26.80 -0.24
C PRO A 136 3.88 26.62 -0.28
N LEU A 137 3.18 27.31 -1.19
CA LEU A 137 1.75 27.13 -1.39
C LEU A 137 1.42 25.72 -1.90
N MET A 138 2.22 25.19 -2.83
CA MET A 138 2.08 23.80 -3.27
C MET A 138 2.32 22.81 -2.13
N MET A 139 3.31 23.05 -1.26
CA MET A 139 3.63 22.20 -0.11
C MET A 139 2.53 22.25 0.97
N GLU A 140 1.91 23.41 1.17
CA GLU A 140 0.77 23.62 2.06
C GLU A 140 -0.47 22.84 1.56
N GLU A 141 -0.81 22.95 0.28
CA GLU A 141 -1.92 22.18 -0.33
C GLU A 141 -1.63 20.68 -0.38
N CYS A 142 -0.36 20.28 -0.53
CA CYS A 142 0.07 18.88 -0.49
C CYS A 142 0.20 18.32 0.94
N GLY A 143 -0.14 19.08 1.99
CA GLY A 143 -0.14 18.60 3.37
C GLY A 143 1.23 18.17 3.90
N THR A 144 2.34 18.67 3.32
CA THR A 144 3.69 18.30 3.75
C THR A 144 4.35 19.45 4.48
N SER A 145 4.24 19.43 5.81
CA SER A 145 5.25 20.06 6.67
C SER A 145 6.58 19.32 6.45
N VAL A 146 7.35 19.70 5.44
CA VAL A 146 8.73 19.22 5.31
C VAL A 146 9.58 20.02 6.27
N SER A 147 9.80 19.42 7.43
CA SER A 147 10.96 19.68 8.27
C SER A 147 12.19 19.86 7.39
N SER A 148 12.84 21.01 7.52
CA SER A 148 14.19 21.27 7.03
C SER A 148 15.08 20.06 7.35
N GLY A 149 15.62 19.41 6.32
CA GLY A 149 16.49 18.26 6.49
C GLY A 149 16.46 17.28 5.32
N ALA A 150 17.33 17.53 4.34
CA ALA A 150 17.78 16.59 3.29
C ALA A 150 16.70 16.08 2.31
N VAL A 151 16.52 16.80 1.20
CA VAL A 151 15.85 16.28 0.01
C VAL A 151 16.91 15.87 -1.01
N GLY A 152 17.21 14.57 -1.04
CA GLY A 152 18.05 13.95 -2.05
C GLY A 152 17.24 13.57 -3.30
N SER A 153 17.52 14.28 -4.40
CA SER A 153 17.80 13.75 -5.74
C SER A 153 16.80 12.82 -6.48
N GLY A 154 15.57 12.61 -6.04
CA GLY A 154 14.63 11.71 -6.73
C GLY A 154 13.79 12.38 -7.83
N PHE A 155 13.09 13.46 -7.48
CA PHE A 155 12.11 14.13 -8.35
C PHE A 155 12.66 15.38 -9.06
N ASP A 156 13.79 15.90 -8.59
CA ASP A 156 14.36 17.15 -9.05
C ASP A 156 15.01 17.02 -10.44
N ALA A 157 15.59 15.87 -10.77
CA ALA A 157 16.25 15.66 -12.06
C ALA A 157 15.27 15.55 -13.24
N PRO A 158 14.22 14.70 -13.21
CA PRO A 158 13.30 14.58 -14.35
C PRO A 158 12.53 15.88 -14.62
N LEU A 159 12.12 16.59 -13.57
CA LEU A 159 11.43 17.87 -13.72
C LEU A 159 12.35 18.94 -14.32
N LYS A 160 13.63 18.96 -13.89
CA LYS A 160 14.65 19.89 -14.36
C LYS A 160 15.08 19.61 -15.79
N ASP A 161 15.16 18.34 -16.19
CA ASP A 161 15.43 17.93 -17.56
C ASP A 161 14.27 18.33 -18.49
N ILE A 162 13.03 18.11 -18.07
CA ILE A 162 11.83 18.53 -18.82
C ILE A 162 11.77 20.05 -18.99
N ILE A 163 12.09 20.81 -17.94
CA ILE A 163 12.15 22.28 -18.01
C ILE A 163 13.25 22.71 -18.99
N ASN A 164 14.45 22.11 -18.92
CA ASN A 164 15.58 22.48 -19.75
C ASN A 164 15.44 22.08 -21.22
N ASP A 165 14.86 20.91 -21.51
CA ASP A 165 14.83 20.33 -22.85
C ASP A 165 13.59 20.75 -23.65
N HIS A 166 12.51 21.14 -22.97
CA HIS A 166 11.24 21.43 -23.64
C HIS A 166 10.70 22.84 -23.39
N LEU A 167 10.83 23.38 -22.18
CA LEU A 167 10.30 24.71 -21.85
C LEU A 167 11.29 25.84 -22.16
N ILE A 168 12.57 25.67 -21.83
CA ILE A 168 13.61 26.68 -22.10
C ILE A 168 13.78 26.98 -23.60
N PRO A 169 13.81 26.00 -24.52
CA PRO A 169 13.97 26.28 -25.95
C PRO A 169 12.80 27.07 -26.54
N LEU A 170 11.57 26.84 -26.06
CA LEU A 170 10.37 27.58 -26.46
C LEU A 170 10.41 29.04 -26.00
N LEU A 171 10.98 29.30 -24.82
CA LEU A 171 11.14 30.64 -24.26
C LEU A 171 12.34 31.41 -24.86
N SER A 172 13.33 30.69 -25.40
CA SER A 172 14.58 31.28 -25.88
C SER A 172 14.54 31.75 -27.34
N GLY A 173 13.61 31.23 -28.15
CA GLY A 173 13.51 31.52 -29.58
C GLY A 173 14.72 31.03 -30.38
N ASN A 174 14.56 30.80 -31.69
CA ASN A 174 15.58 30.14 -32.54
C ASN A 174 16.97 30.80 -32.58
N ASN A 175 17.14 32.03 -32.07
CA ASN A 175 18.41 32.77 -32.13
C ASN A 175 18.73 33.57 -30.85
N GLY A 176 18.18 33.19 -29.68
CA GLY A 176 18.47 33.88 -28.40
C GLY A 176 17.90 35.31 -28.29
N ARG A 177 17.02 35.73 -29.21
CA ARG A 177 16.15 36.90 -29.02
C ARG A 177 14.80 36.40 -28.52
N ARG A 178 14.40 36.92 -27.35
CA ARG A 178 13.09 36.68 -26.70
C ARG A 178 11.98 36.73 -27.75
N THR A 179 11.30 35.60 -27.94
CA THR A 179 10.06 35.56 -28.71
C THR A 179 9.02 36.38 -27.95
N HIS A 180 8.41 37.36 -28.63
CA HIS A 180 7.23 38.02 -28.09
C HIS A 180 6.13 36.95 -28.03
N LEU A 181 5.84 36.46 -26.83
CA LEU A 181 4.79 35.48 -26.58
C LEU A 181 3.44 36.11 -26.91
N ASP A 182 3.04 36.04 -28.18
CA ASP A 182 1.67 36.34 -28.57
C ASP A 182 0.71 35.23 -28.09
N SER A 183 -0.58 35.42 -28.34
CA SER A 183 -1.62 34.47 -27.98
C SER A 183 -1.39 33.07 -28.57
N MET A 184 -0.76 32.98 -29.75
CA MET A 184 -0.53 31.71 -30.43
C MET A 184 0.61 30.94 -29.75
N HIS A 185 1.71 31.62 -29.41
CA HIS A 185 2.82 30.99 -28.69
C HIS A 185 2.42 30.58 -27.27
N SER A 186 1.53 31.35 -26.62
CA SER A 186 0.98 31.00 -25.30
C SER A 186 0.10 29.73 -25.36
N GLY A 187 -0.72 29.59 -26.41
CA GLY A 187 -1.50 28.38 -26.66
C GLY A 187 -0.62 27.15 -26.91
N MET A 188 0.40 27.29 -27.77
CA MET A 188 1.35 26.21 -28.05
C MET A 188 2.14 25.78 -26.81
N LEU A 189 2.45 26.72 -25.91
CA LEU A 189 3.11 26.43 -24.64
C LEU A 189 2.18 25.64 -23.70
N LEU A 190 0.92 26.06 -23.59
CA LEU A 190 -0.11 25.37 -22.82
C LEU A 190 -0.32 23.94 -23.32
N ASP A 191 -0.46 23.73 -24.63
CA ASP A 191 -0.61 22.40 -25.22
C ASP A 191 0.61 21.51 -24.90
N LYS A 192 1.83 22.05 -25.04
CA LYS A 192 3.05 21.32 -24.67
C LYS A 192 3.09 20.94 -23.19
N VAL A 193 2.68 21.85 -22.31
CA VAL A 193 2.64 21.61 -20.87
C VAL A 193 1.60 20.54 -20.54
N VAL A 194 0.44 20.55 -21.19
CA VAL A 194 -0.59 19.52 -21.05
C VAL A 194 -0.07 18.15 -21.51
N ASP A 195 0.60 18.08 -22.66
CA ASP A 195 1.20 16.85 -23.18
C ASP A 195 2.26 16.28 -22.21
N ILE A 196 3.10 17.16 -21.66
CA ILE A 196 4.15 16.79 -20.69
C ILE A 196 3.51 16.26 -19.39
N ILE A 197 2.48 16.93 -18.87
CA ILE A 197 1.75 16.48 -17.68
C ILE A 197 1.14 15.10 -17.91
N GLN A 198 0.59 14.86 -19.10
CA GLN A 198 -0.01 13.58 -19.47
C GLN A 198 1.03 12.45 -19.57
N ASP A 199 2.20 12.70 -20.17
CA ASP A 199 3.30 11.71 -20.24
C ASP A 199 3.87 11.40 -18.83
N LEU A 200 4.01 12.41 -17.98
CA LEU A 200 4.42 12.24 -16.58
C LEU A 200 3.41 11.40 -15.81
N LYS A 201 2.12 11.66 -16.00
CA LYS A 201 1.02 10.88 -15.42
C LYS A 201 1.12 9.42 -15.84
N GLU A 202 1.29 9.15 -17.13
CA GLU A 202 1.37 7.79 -17.67
C GLU A 202 2.60 7.01 -17.16
N LYS A 203 3.77 7.66 -17.13
CA LYS A 203 5.00 7.09 -16.55
C LYS A 203 4.84 6.79 -15.06
N CYS A 204 4.28 7.72 -14.28
CA CYS A 204 4.02 7.50 -12.86
C CYS A 204 3.09 6.31 -12.64
N CYS A 205 2.05 6.16 -13.46
CA CYS A 205 1.11 5.04 -13.36
C CYS A 205 1.78 3.70 -13.65
N LYS A 206 2.62 3.62 -14.68
CA LYS A 206 3.43 2.42 -14.99
C LYS A 206 4.38 2.06 -13.85
N THR A 207 5.14 3.03 -13.33
CA THR A 207 6.08 2.80 -12.23
C THR A 207 5.39 2.36 -10.94
N LEU A 208 4.20 2.92 -10.65
CA LEU A 208 3.44 2.61 -9.44
C LEU A 208 2.52 1.37 -9.60
N SER A 209 2.49 0.75 -10.78
CA SER A 209 1.61 -0.38 -11.12
C SER A 209 0.12 -0.08 -10.87
N LEU A 210 -0.31 1.14 -11.21
CA LEU A 210 -1.72 1.56 -11.13
C LEU A 210 -2.42 1.07 -12.41
N SER A 211 -3.42 0.20 -12.28
CA SER A 211 -3.86 -0.71 -13.35
C SER A 211 -4.70 -0.10 -14.46
N ASP A 212 -5.38 1.02 -14.26
CA ASP A 212 -6.04 1.75 -15.34
C ASP A 212 -6.53 3.09 -14.79
N VAL A 213 -6.26 4.20 -15.49
CA VAL A 213 -6.55 5.56 -15.00
C VAL A 213 -7.83 6.13 -15.60
N THR A 214 -8.54 5.34 -16.40
CA THR A 214 -9.84 5.71 -16.95
C THR A 214 -10.96 5.64 -15.92
N GLU A 215 -10.77 4.96 -14.78
CA GLU A 215 -11.78 4.80 -13.72
C GLU A 215 -11.55 5.64 -12.45
N PHE A 216 -10.41 6.32 -12.31
CA PHE A 216 -10.12 7.07 -11.08
C PHE A 216 -10.27 8.58 -11.28
N HIS A 217 -11.42 9.11 -10.83
CA HIS A 217 -11.73 10.55 -10.72
C HIS A 217 -10.88 11.30 -9.67
N SER A 218 -9.84 10.68 -9.12
CA SER A 218 -8.99 11.22 -8.04
C SER A 218 -7.64 11.72 -8.57
N SER A 219 -7.13 12.81 -8.00
CA SER A 219 -5.85 13.41 -8.38
C SER A 219 -4.67 12.45 -8.12
N LEU A 220 -3.59 12.59 -8.90
CA LEU A 220 -2.37 11.76 -8.77
C LEU A 220 -1.84 11.69 -7.32
N PRO A 221 -1.84 12.78 -6.53
CA PRO A 221 -1.46 12.73 -5.11
C PRO A 221 -2.33 11.79 -4.27
N ILE A 222 -3.64 11.75 -4.51
CA ILE A 222 -4.57 10.87 -3.78
C ILE A 222 -4.29 9.40 -4.12
N LEU A 223 -4.05 9.10 -5.39
CA LEU A 223 -3.70 7.75 -5.84
C LEU A 223 -2.38 7.28 -5.23
N ILE A 224 -1.38 8.17 -5.16
CA ILE A 224 -0.10 7.89 -4.52
C ILE A 224 -0.28 7.67 -3.01
N GLU A 225 -1.02 8.52 -2.30
CA GLU A 225 -1.23 8.37 -0.86
C GLU A 225 -2.02 7.10 -0.54
N THR A 226 -3.02 6.76 -1.36
CA THR A 226 -3.78 5.50 -1.25
C THR A 226 -2.86 4.29 -1.42
N ARG A 227 -2.01 4.31 -2.45
CA ARG A 227 -1.06 3.21 -2.69
C ARG A 227 0.01 3.12 -1.60
N LEU A 228 0.48 4.25 -1.07
CA LEU A 228 1.38 4.29 0.07
C LEU A 228 0.73 3.70 1.32
N GLN A 229 -0.56 3.98 1.55
CA GLN A 229 -1.29 3.44 2.67
C GLN A 229 -1.47 1.92 2.56
N GLU A 230 -1.83 1.41 1.37
CA GLU A 230 -1.89 -0.04 1.12
C GLU A 230 -0.54 -0.72 1.38
N LEU A 231 0.56 -0.12 0.90
CA LEU A 231 1.91 -0.65 1.14
C LEU A 231 2.27 -0.62 2.62
N ARG A 232 1.90 0.44 3.36
CA ARG A 232 2.09 0.51 4.82
C ARG A 232 1.32 -0.61 5.53
N ASP A 233 0.10 -0.89 5.11
CA ASP A 233 -0.73 -1.95 5.69
C ASP A 233 -0.17 -3.35 5.40
N ILE A 234 0.29 -3.60 4.17
CA ILE A 234 1.00 -4.83 3.80
C ILE A 234 2.27 -5.01 4.64
N ILE A 235 3.09 -3.97 4.78
CA ILE A 235 4.29 -4.02 5.63
C ILE A 235 3.93 -4.30 7.09
N SER A 236 2.86 -3.70 7.61
CA SER A 236 2.37 -3.95 8.97
C SER A 236 1.93 -5.41 9.15
N ALA A 237 1.23 -5.99 8.17
CA ALA A 237 0.85 -7.40 8.17
C ALA A 237 2.09 -8.33 8.11
N MET A 238 3.04 -8.06 7.20
CA MET A 238 4.29 -8.82 7.11
C MET A 238 5.12 -8.76 8.40
N LYS A 239 5.17 -7.60 9.07
CA LYS A 239 5.83 -7.48 10.38
C LYS A 239 5.17 -8.35 11.45
N LYS A 240 3.83 -8.45 11.45
CA LYS A 240 3.10 -9.33 12.37
C LYS A 240 3.38 -10.80 12.09
N GLU A 241 3.38 -11.22 10.82
CA GLU A 241 3.75 -12.56 10.36
C GLU A 241 5.19 -12.92 10.78
N ASN A 242 6.16 -12.06 10.51
CA ASN A 242 7.56 -12.27 10.92
C ASN A 242 7.70 -12.46 12.44
N LYS A 243 6.91 -11.74 13.25
CA LYS A 243 6.91 -11.93 14.70
C LYS A 243 6.36 -13.31 15.11
N LYS A 244 5.38 -13.85 14.39
CA LYS A 244 4.89 -15.23 14.62
C LYS A 244 5.94 -16.26 14.21
N ILE A 245 6.56 -16.10 13.04
CA ILE A 245 7.61 -16.98 12.53
C ILE A 245 8.78 -17.03 13.52
N LYS A 246 9.24 -15.88 14.01
CA LYS A 246 10.33 -15.81 14.99
C LYS A 246 10.01 -16.56 16.29
N LYS A 247 8.78 -16.45 16.79
CA LYS A 247 8.34 -17.23 17.97
C LYS A 247 8.29 -18.73 17.71
N ALA A 248 7.91 -19.14 16.49
CA ALA A 248 7.91 -20.56 16.11
C ALA A 248 9.35 -21.10 15.98
N GLU A 249 10.25 -20.31 15.41
CA GLU A 249 11.68 -20.62 15.32
C GLU A 249 12.31 -20.80 16.70
N GLU A 250 12.06 -19.89 17.64
CA GLU A 250 12.53 -20.00 19.03
C GLU A 250 12.06 -21.30 19.70
N LYS A 251 10.80 -21.71 19.49
CA LYS A 251 10.26 -22.97 20.00
C LYS A 251 10.96 -24.19 19.39
N LEU A 252 11.15 -24.20 18.07
CA LEU A 252 11.83 -25.31 17.37
C LEU A 252 13.30 -25.43 17.77
N ILE A 253 13.97 -24.31 18.07
CA ILE A 253 15.34 -24.31 18.60
C ILE A 253 15.37 -24.96 19.99
N ALA A 254 14.45 -24.59 20.89
CA ALA A 254 14.38 -25.17 22.23
C ALA A 254 14.08 -26.68 22.19
N GLU A 255 13.15 -27.11 21.33
CA GLU A 255 12.83 -28.52 21.14
C GLU A 255 14.04 -29.32 20.59
N ASN A 256 14.75 -28.78 19.60
CA ASN A 256 15.98 -29.40 19.08
C ASN A 256 17.07 -29.56 20.15
N GLN A 257 17.23 -28.57 21.03
CA GLN A 257 18.19 -28.65 22.14
C GLN A 257 17.81 -29.77 23.11
N LYS A 258 16.51 -29.89 23.44
CA LYS A 258 16.00 -30.98 24.29
C LYS A 258 16.24 -32.36 23.65
N LEU A 259 15.87 -32.52 22.37
CA LEU A 259 16.08 -33.77 21.64
C LEU A 259 17.57 -34.17 21.57
N LYS A 260 18.47 -33.20 21.42
CA LYS A 260 19.93 -33.47 21.51
C LYS A 260 20.33 -34.01 22.88
N SER A 261 19.80 -33.45 23.96
CA SER A 261 20.10 -33.95 25.33
C SER A 261 19.55 -35.36 25.57
N ASP A 262 18.33 -35.64 25.09
CA ASP A 262 17.71 -36.95 25.19
C ASP A 262 18.51 -38.00 24.39
N LEU A 263 18.96 -37.66 23.18
CA LEU A 263 19.82 -38.53 22.36
C LEU A 263 21.15 -38.86 23.03
N VAL A 264 21.77 -37.91 23.73
CA VAL A 264 23.00 -38.17 24.50
C VAL A 264 22.73 -39.17 25.62
N THR A 265 21.63 -38.99 26.34
CA THR A 265 21.22 -39.87 27.44
C THR A 265 20.96 -41.30 26.93
N GLN A 266 20.15 -41.45 25.88
CA GLN A 266 19.89 -42.75 25.26
C GLN A 266 21.17 -43.43 24.76
N ARG A 267 22.13 -42.68 24.20
CA ARG A 267 23.43 -43.24 23.79
C ARG A 267 24.22 -43.81 24.98
N VAL A 268 24.16 -43.18 26.14
CA VAL A 268 24.81 -43.68 27.37
C VAL A 268 24.15 -44.99 27.81
N GLU A 269 22.82 -45.03 27.83
CA GLU A 269 22.07 -46.24 28.19
C GLU A 269 22.34 -47.40 27.24
N VAL A 270 22.36 -47.15 25.92
CA VAL A 270 22.71 -48.17 24.92
C VAL A 270 24.13 -48.70 25.12
N LYS A 271 25.10 -47.83 25.44
CA LYS A 271 26.47 -48.26 25.75
C LYS A 271 26.48 -49.16 26.98
N LYS A 272 25.79 -48.77 28.06
CA LYS A 272 25.68 -49.57 29.28
C LYS A 272 25.06 -50.95 28.98
N GLY A 273 23.92 -50.97 28.28
CA GLY A 273 23.24 -52.21 27.90
C GLY A 273 24.09 -53.15 27.05
N LYS A 274 24.89 -52.62 26.10
CA LYS A 274 25.88 -53.43 25.35
C LYS A 274 26.92 -54.06 26.27
N THR A 275 27.39 -53.31 27.25
CA THR A 275 28.40 -53.79 28.21
C THR A 275 27.85 -54.92 29.07
N ASP A 276 26.61 -54.77 29.56
CA ASP A 276 25.95 -55.78 30.36
C ASP A 276 25.58 -57.03 29.55
N SER A 277 25.16 -56.86 28.29
CA SER A 277 24.92 -57.97 27.36
C SER A 277 26.19 -58.80 27.09
N LEU A 278 27.35 -58.14 26.94
CA LEU A 278 28.64 -58.84 26.79
C LEU A 278 29.00 -59.65 28.03
N LYS A 279 28.77 -59.11 29.24
CA LYS A 279 28.98 -59.84 30.50
C LYS A 279 28.08 -61.07 30.59
N GLN A 280 26.79 -60.91 30.32
CA GLN A 280 25.83 -62.02 30.31
C GLN A 280 26.21 -63.10 29.28
N SER A 281 26.65 -62.71 28.08
CA SER A 281 27.10 -63.67 27.06
C SER A 281 28.33 -64.46 27.51
N ALA A 282 29.29 -63.81 28.17
CA ALA A 282 30.45 -64.47 28.75
C ALA A 282 30.07 -65.46 29.86
N GLU A 283 29.08 -65.09 30.69
CA GLU A 283 28.58 -65.94 31.78
C GLU A 283 27.79 -67.16 31.25
N ILE A 284 26.93 -66.95 30.25
CA ILE A 284 26.24 -68.05 29.54
C ILE A 284 27.26 -69.03 28.94
N LYS A 285 28.36 -68.53 28.35
CA LYS A 285 29.42 -69.39 27.83
C LYS A 285 30.06 -70.24 28.93
N LYS A 286 30.41 -69.64 30.07
CA LYS A 286 30.96 -70.37 31.23
C LYS A 286 30.01 -71.46 31.73
N LEU A 287 28.73 -71.13 31.91
CA LEU A 287 27.71 -72.09 32.35
C LEU A 287 27.54 -73.23 31.34
N LYS A 288 27.55 -72.92 30.04
CA LYS A 288 27.48 -73.93 28.97
C LYS A 288 28.67 -74.90 29.02
N ASP A 289 29.88 -74.37 29.21
CA ASP A 289 31.09 -75.20 29.34
C ASP A 289 31.03 -76.07 30.60
N GLN A 290 30.51 -75.54 31.71
CA GLN A 290 30.33 -76.28 32.96
C GLN A 290 29.30 -77.41 32.79
N VAL A 291 28.15 -77.14 32.17
CA VAL A 291 27.12 -78.16 31.88
C VAL A 291 27.69 -79.27 31.00
N GLN A 292 28.47 -78.93 29.96
CA GLN A 292 29.09 -79.91 29.09
C GLN A 292 30.09 -80.81 29.85
N LYS A 293 30.88 -80.22 30.75
CA LYS A 293 31.78 -80.96 31.63
C LYS A 293 31.02 -81.92 32.53
N THR A 294 29.99 -81.43 33.25
CA THR A 294 29.16 -82.28 34.14
C THR A 294 28.49 -83.41 33.39
N LYS A 295 28.06 -83.17 32.14
CA LYS A 295 27.49 -84.22 31.28
C LYS A 295 28.51 -85.31 30.98
N SER A 296 29.73 -84.94 30.59
CA SER A 296 30.81 -85.91 30.36
C SER A 296 31.19 -86.69 31.63
N ASP A 297 31.22 -86.03 32.78
CA ASP A 297 31.53 -86.68 34.06
C ASP A 297 30.40 -87.66 34.45
N ASN A 298 29.13 -87.29 34.25
CA ASN A 298 27.98 -88.18 34.43
C ASN A 298 28.03 -89.40 33.49
N ASP A 299 28.41 -89.22 32.23
CA ASP A 299 28.53 -90.32 31.27
C ASP A 299 29.62 -91.31 31.69
N LYS A 300 30.75 -90.82 32.22
CA LYS A 300 31.80 -91.67 32.83
C LYS A 300 31.29 -92.43 34.06
N LEU A 301 30.64 -91.74 34.99
CA LEU A 301 30.06 -92.37 36.19
C LEU A 301 29.03 -93.44 35.83
N LYS A 302 28.20 -93.22 34.80
CA LYS A 302 27.28 -94.24 34.29
C LYS A 302 28.00 -95.46 33.75
N GLN A 303 29.11 -95.28 33.03
CA GLN A 303 29.95 -96.39 32.55
C GLN A 303 30.61 -97.15 33.70
N GLU A 304 31.15 -96.44 34.70
CA GLU A 304 31.72 -97.05 35.90
C GLU A 304 30.66 -97.85 36.69
N LEU A 305 29.46 -97.28 36.91
CA LEU A 305 28.34 -97.98 37.54
C LEU A 305 27.93 -99.24 36.77
N ALA A 306 27.90 -99.18 35.43
CA ALA A 306 27.60 -100.35 34.60
C ALA A 306 28.67 -101.45 34.76
N SER A 307 29.95 -101.08 34.76
CA SER A 307 31.05 -102.01 34.98
C SER A 307 30.99 -102.66 36.38
N LEU A 308 30.74 -101.87 37.42
CA LEU A 308 30.58 -102.38 38.78
C LEU A 308 29.38 -103.32 38.90
N ARG A 309 28.23 -102.99 38.29
CA ARG A 309 27.07 -103.90 38.22
C ARG A 309 27.42 -105.23 37.55
N GLU A 310 28.19 -105.21 36.47
CA GLU A 310 28.63 -106.42 35.78
C GLU A 310 29.59 -107.27 36.64
N GLN A 311 30.54 -106.63 37.32
CA GLN A 311 31.46 -107.30 38.25
C GLN A 311 30.71 -107.93 39.44
N MET A 312 29.74 -107.22 40.02
CA MET A 312 28.91 -107.71 41.11
C MET A 312 28.00 -108.88 40.68
N SER A 313 27.43 -108.82 39.47
CA SER A 313 26.67 -109.93 38.87
C SER A 313 27.52 -111.19 38.73
N LYS A 314 28.79 -111.05 38.28
CA LYS A 314 29.77 -112.16 38.23
C LYS A 314 30.14 -112.71 39.61
N ALA A 315 30.04 -111.89 40.66
CA ALA A 315 30.34 -112.26 42.05
C ALA A 315 29.12 -112.86 42.81
N GLY A 316 27.94 -112.95 42.19
CA GLY A 316 26.75 -113.59 42.78
C GLY A 316 26.00 -112.77 43.84
N MET A 317 26.23 -111.46 43.91
CA MET A 317 25.53 -110.55 44.83
C MET A 317 24.63 -109.58 44.04
N ASP A 318 23.31 -109.62 44.28
CA ASP A 318 22.33 -108.76 43.63
C ASP A 318 22.03 -107.53 44.49
N LEU A 319 22.19 -106.33 43.93
CA LEU A 319 21.93 -105.06 44.63
C LEU A 319 20.57 -104.50 44.17
N GLN A 320 19.52 -104.79 44.93
CA GLN A 320 18.28 -104.02 44.85
C GLN A 320 18.52 -102.63 45.45
N ILE A 321 18.73 -101.64 44.59
CA ILE A 321 18.71 -100.23 45.00
C ILE A 321 17.25 -99.79 44.97
N SER A 322 16.71 -99.45 46.15
CA SER A 322 15.37 -98.90 46.32
C SER A 322 15.24 -97.57 45.56
N SER A 323 14.17 -97.42 44.79
CA SER A 323 13.92 -96.29 43.88
C SER A 323 13.28 -95.07 44.55
N ASP A 324 13.65 -94.75 45.78
CA ASP A 324 13.12 -93.57 46.46
C ASP A 324 14.11 -92.43 46.34
N PHE A 325 14.12 -91.70 45.21
CA PHE A 325 14.48 -90.27 45.12
C PHE A 325 14.14 -89.78 43.71
N THR A 326 12.94 -89.22 43.56
CA THR A 326 12.53 -88.30 42.49
C THR A 326 13.11 -86.92 42.68
#